data_AF-A0A8T0V4P8-F1
#
_entry.id   AF-A0A8T0V4P8-F1
#
_cell.length_a   1.000
_cell.length_b   1.000
_cell.length_c   1.000
_cell.angle_alpha   90.00
_cell.angle_beta   90.00
_cell.angle_gamma   90.00
#
_symmetry.space_group_name_H-M   'P 1'
#
loop_
_entity.id
_entity.type
_entity.pdbx_description
1 polymer ?
#
loop_
_entity_poly.entity_id
_entity_poly.type
_entity_poly.pdbx_seq_one_letter_code
_entity_poly.pdbx_strand_id
1 'polypeptide(L)'
;MNDKKTLQQFLGIKHFNSEDIRLVRVIKEKVKELKPLELPLDDYYFIIETDASEIGWGAILKQKPNKYSPKIEEKICRYASGKYKLKAINNTDREILAVINAINDFRLYLGFKEFTVRTDCEAICKYYNKVNSKKSSTRRWVLFEDIITGNGYKVIFEHIKGKDNTLPDIFSRSSILQE
;
A
#
# COMPACT_ATOMS: atom_id res chain seq x y z
N MET A 1 19.65 -53.59 4.78
CA MET A 1 19.86 -52.55 3.74
C MET A 1 18.56 -51.78 3.50
N ASN A 2 17.96 -51.19 4.55
CA ASN A 2 16.63 -50.56 4.44
C ASN A 2 16.36 -49.40 5.42
N ASP A 3 17.39 -48.70 5.92
CA ASP A 3 17.21 -47.69 6.98
C ASP A 3 17.42 -46.22 6.54
N LYS A 4 17.84 -45.96 5.31
CA LYS A 4 18.10 -44.57 4.86
C LYS A 4 16.85 -43.84 4.32
N LYS A 5 15.80 -44.56 3.90
CA LYS A 5 14.55 -43.93 3.43
C LYS A 5 13.63 -43.50 4.58
N THR A 6 13.67 -44.20 5.72
CA THR A 6 12.75 -43.97 6.85
C THR A 6 13.18 -42.78 7.71
N LEU A 7 14.47 -42.41 7.71
CA LEU A 7 15.00 -41.28 8.49
C LEU A 7 14.75 -39.89 7.88
N GLN A 8 14.40 -39.80 6.59
CA GLN A 8 14.07 -38.51 5.95
C GLN A 8 12.67 -37.99 6.31
N GLN A 9 11.81 -38.83 6.88
CA GLN A 9 10.44 -38.43 7.25
C GLN A 9 10.38 -37.71 8.61
N PHE A 10 11.47 -37.71 9.39
CA PHE A 10 11.52 -37.18 10.76
C PHE A 10 12.30 -35.87 10.93
N LEU A 11 13.00 -35.41 9.90
CA LEU A 11 13.58 -34.06 9.87
C LEU A 11 12.75 -33.25 8.90
N GLY A 12 12.12 -32.17 9.36
CA GLY A 12 11.30 -31.24 8.58
C GLY A 12 12.08 -30.46 7.52
N ILE A 13 12.85 -31.17 6.70
CA ILE A 13 13.60 -30.62 5.60
C ILE A 13 12.60 -30.45 4.46
N LYS A 14 12.09 -29.23 4.29
CA LYS A 14 11.36 -28.83 3.08
C LYS A 14 12.31 -28.90 1.90
N HIS A 15 12.39 -30.05 1.24
CA HIS A 15 13.13 -30.18 -0.01
C HIS A 15 12.32 -29.55 -1.15
N PHE A 16 13.00 -28.66 -1.88
CA PHE A 16 12.49 -28.03 -3.08
C PHE A 16 12.31 -29.11 -4.16
N ASN A 17 11.08 -29.48 -4.46
CA ASN A 17 10.77 -30.60 -5.36
C ASN A 17 10.66 -30.12 -6.83
N SER A 18 10.41 -31.05 -7.75
CA SER A 18 10.31 -30.72 -9.19
C SER A 18 9.16 -29.76 -9.52
N GLU A 19 8.06 -29.84 -8.77
CA GLU A 19 6.94 -28.90 -8.91
C GLU A 19 7.29 -27.50 -8.41
N ASP A 20 8.04 -27.38 -7.30
CA ASP A 20 8.50 -26.09 -6.79
C ASP A 20 9.45 -25.40 -7.81
N ILE A 21 10.33 -26.18 -8.45
CA ILE A 21 11.21 -25.70 -9.54
C ILE A 21 10.38 -25.21 -10.73
N ARG A 22 9.32 -25.96 -11.09
CA ARG A 22 8.41 -25.56 -12.17
C ARG A 22 7.70 -24.26 -11.84
N LEU A 23 7.17 -24.12 -10.62
CA LEU A 23 6.49 -22.91 -10.15
C LEU A 23 7.42 -21.70 -10.15
N VAL A 24 8.64 -21.83 -9.62
CA VAL A 24 9.62 -20.74 -9.64
C VAL A 24 9.97 -20.34 -11.06
N ARG A 25 10.08 -21.28 -12.00
CA ARG A 25 10.31 -20.94 -13.42
C ARG A 25 9.15 -20.13 -13.99
N VAL A 26 7.91 -20.54 -13.76
CA VAL A 26 6.72 -19.80 -14.21
C VAL A 26 6.67 -18.39 -13.61
N ILE A 27 6.99 -18.25 -12.31
CA ILE A 27 7.06 -16.95 -11.65
C ILE A 27 8.15 -16.09 -12.30
N LYS A 28 9.36 -16.63 -12.51
CA LYS A 28 10.46 -15.91 -13.15
C LYS A 28 10.11 -15.43 -14.56
N GLU A 29 9.44 -16.24 -15.37
CA GLU A 29 8.99 -15.80 -16.70
C GLU A 29 7.97 -14.68 -16.60
N LYS A 30 6.96 -14.78 -15.72
CA LYS A 30 5.99 -13.71 -15.50
C LYS A 30 6.64 -12.42 -14.99
N VAL A 31 7.66 -12.52 -14.14
CA VAL A 31 8.38 -11.35 -13.60
C VAL A 31 9.12 -10.59 -14.71
N LYS A 32 9.62 -11.27 -15.75
CA LYS A 32 10.26 -10.60 -16.89
C LYS A 32 9.31 -9.74 -17.71
N GLU A 33 8.01 -10.08 -17.71
CA GLU A 33 6.97 -9.33 -18.43
C GLU A 33 6.43 -8.13 -17.63
N LEU A 34 6.84 -7.96 -16.37
CA LEU A 34 6.39 -6.85 -15.55
C LEU A 34 6.93 -5.53 -16.11
N LYS A 35 6.04 -4.55 -16.23
CA LYS A 35 6.45 -3.19 -16.59
C LYS A 35 7.42 -2.65 -15.53
N PRO A 36 8.55 -2.06 -15.94
CA PRO A 36 9.49 -1.47 -15.00
C PRO A 36 8.81 -0.33 -14.23
N LEU A 37 9.28 -0.11 -13.00
CA LEU A 37 8.93 1.06 -12.23
C LEU A 37 9.51 2.31 -12.87
N GLU A 38 8.74 3.39 -12.81
CA GLU A 38 9.12 4.67 -13.39
C GLU A 38 9.80 5.53 -12.33
N LEU A 39 10.87 6.22 -12.73
CA LEU A 39 11.57 7.12 -11.83
C LEU A 39 10.66 8.29 -11.46
N PRO A 40 10.51 8.61 -10.16
CA PRO A 40 9.71 9.73 -9.73
C PRO A 40 10.35 11.03 -10.24
N LEU A 41 9.60 11.79 -11.04
CA LEU A 41 10.01 13.09 -11.56
C LEU A 41 9.40 14.18 -10.70
N ASP A 42 10.21 15.13 -10.24
CA ASP A 42 9.75 16.15 -9.30
C ASP A 42 8.57 16.96 -9.86
N ASP A 43 8.56 17.28 -11.15
CA ASP A 43 7.53 18.11 -11.78
C ASP A 43 6.20 17.38 -12.03
N TYR A 44 6.12 16.09 -11.72
CA TYR A 44 4.92 15.29 -11.93
C TYR A 44 3.99 15.39 -10.72
N TYR A 45 2.72 15.10 -10.97
CA TYR A 45 1.71 15.02 -9.93
C TYR A 45 1.68 13.63 -9.33
N PHE A 46 1.84 13.55 -8.00
CA PHE A 46 1.84 12.28 -7.28
C PHE A 46 0.44 11.85 -6.83
N ILE A 47 0.23 10.54 -6.87
CA ILE A 47 -0.96 9.87 -6.35
C ILE A 47 -0.49 8.74 -5.47
N ILE A 48 -1.06 8.63 -4.28
CA ILE A 48 -0.88 7.49 -3.39
C ILE A 48 -2.18 6.70 -3.35
N GLU A 49 -2.13 5.41 -3.66
CA GLU A 49 -3.23 4.47 -3.43
C GLU A 49 -2.91 3.65 -2.18
N THR A 50 -3.85 3.54 -1.25
CA THR A 50 -3.67 2.81 0.02
C THR A 50 -4.79 1.82 0.27
N ASP A 51 -4.48 0.77 1.01
CA ASP A 51 -5.44 -0.18 1.55
C ASP A 51 -4.97 -0.73 2.90
N ALA A 52 -5.93 -1.07 3.77
CA ALA A 52 -5.67 -1.69 5.05
C ALA A 52 -6.41 -3.03 5.19
N SER A 53 -5.67 -4.05 5.63
CA SER A 53 -6.25 -5.33 6.06
C SER A 53 -6.18 -5.48 7.58
N GLU A 54 -6.57 -6.63 8.11
CA GLU A 54 -6.37 -6.93 9.54
C GLU A 54 -4.88 -7.16 9.90
N ILE A 55 -4.08 -7.57 8.91
CA ILE A 55 -2.69 -8.01 9.10
C ILE A 55 -1.71 -6.84 8.94
N GLY A 56 -1.97 -5.97 7.96
CA GLY A 56 -1.06 -4.91 7.58
C GLY A 56 -1.70 -3.87 6.67
N TRP A 57 -0.85 -3.03 6.09
CA TRP A 57 -1.22 -1.98 5.17
C TRP A 57 -0.37 -2.10 3.90
N GLY A 58 -0.94 -1.66 2.79
CA GLY A 58 -0.29 -1.62 1.48
C GLY A 58 -0.48 -0.24 0.85
N ALA A 59 0.53 0.21 0.11
CA ALA A 59 0.48 1.48 -0.59
C ALA A 59 1.28 1.49 -1.89
N ILE A 60 0.86 2.35 -2.81
CA ILE A 60 1.48 2.51 -4.13
C ILE A 60 1.62 3.98 -4.43
N LEU A 61 2.85 4.39 -4.75
CA LEU A 61 3.13 5.69 -5.29
C LEU A 61 3.03 5.63 -6.81
N LYS A 62 2.15 6.45 -7.38
CA LYS A 62 2.01 6.68 -8.81
C LYS A 62 2.32 8.12 -9.14
N GLN A 63 2.68 8.36 -10.39
CA GLN A 63 2.85 9.69 -10.95
C GLN A 63 2.10 9.84 -12.26
N LYS A 64 1.75 11.07 -12.60
CA LYS A 64 1.24 11.48 -13.91
C LYS A 64 1.72 12.90 -14.25
N PRO A 65 1.76 13.30 -15.54
CA PRO A 65 2.36 14.58 -15.93
C PRO A 65 1.77 15.80 -15.22
N ASN A 66 0.45 15.82 -14.98
CA ASN A 66 -0.19 16.88 -14.19
C ASN A 66 -1.47 16.37 -13.50
N LYS A 67 -2.02 17.13 -12.56
CA LYS A 67 -3.22 16.78 -11.77
C LYS A 67 -4.43 16.38 -12.63
N TYR A 68 -4.59 16.96 -13.81
CA TYR A 68 -5.75 16.75 -14.69
C TYR A 68 -5.49 15.69 -15.77
N SER A 69 -4.27 15.14 -15.85
CA SER A 69 -3.96 14.03 -16.76
C SER A 69 -4.87 12.83 -16.47
N PRO A 70 -5.30 12.12 -17.52
CA PRO A 70 -6.17 10.96 -17.41
C PRO A 70 -5.47 9.80 -16.69
N LYS A 71 -6.27 8.92 -16.07
CA LYS A 71 -5.78 7.78 -15.28
C LYS A 71 -4.90 6.81 -16.09
N ILE A 72 -5.07 6.74 -17.41
CA ILE A 72 -4.26 5.89 -18.30
C ILE A 72 -2.78 6.31 -18.36
N GLU A 73 -2.47 7.57 -18.05
CA GLU A 73 -1.10 8.09 -18.00
C GLU A 73 -0.43 7.84 -16.63
N GLU A 74 -1.14 7.26 -15.67
CA GLU A 74 -0.58 6.95 -14.36
C GLU A 74 0.45 5.84 -14.46
N LYS A 75 1.62 6.12 -13.92
CA LYS A 75 2.76 5.23 -13.89
C LYS A 75 3.13 4.91 -12.45
N ILE A 76 3.41 3.64 -12.16
CA ILE A 76 3.81 3.23 -10.81
C ILE A 76 5.29 3.55 -10.61
N CYS A 77 5.58 4.26 -9.52
CA CYS A 77 6.94 4.60 -9.12
C CYS A 77 7.45 3.67 -8.03
N ARG A 78 6.64 3.41 -7.00
CA ARG A 78 7.05 2.63 -5.83
C ARG A 78 5.90 1.89 -5.17
N TYR A 79 6.27 0.84 -4.45
CA TYR A 79 5.41 0.08 -3.55
C TYR A 79 5.88 0.28 -2.11
N ALA A 80 4.94 0.27 -1.17
CA ALA A 80 5.21 0.24 0.26
C ALA A 80 4.21 -0.70 0.95
N SER A 81 4.63 -1.33 2.02
CA SER A 81 3.79 -2.22 2.81
C SER A 81 4.38 -2.43 4.19
N GLY A 82 3.55 -2.70 5.18
CA GLY A 82 4.01 -3.05 6.52
C GLY A 82 2.95 -3.73 7.37
N LYS A 83 3.39 -4.38 8.46
CA LYS A 83 2.51 -5.05 9.43
C LYS A 83 2.15 -4.13 10.59
N TYR A 84 0.97 -4.32 11.17
CA TYR A 84 0.63 -3.63 12.41
C TYR A 84 1.34 -4.27 13.60
N LYS A 85 1.88 -3.44 14.50
CA LYS A 85 2.41 -3.91 15.80
C LYS A 85 1.29 -4.19 16.80
N LEU A 86 0.12 -3.59 16.62
CA LEU A 86 -1.01 -3.67 17.53
C LEU A 86 -2.12 -4.54 16.90
N LYS A 87 -2.60 -5.54 17.66
CA LYS A 87 -3.55 -6.55 17.15
C LYS A 87 -5.02 -6.13 17.20
N ALA A 88 -5.38 -5.08 17.94
CA ALA A 88 -6.76 -4.63 18.12
C ALA A 88 -6.91 -3.16 17.73
N ILE A 89 -7.18 -2.91 16.45
CA ILE A 89 -7.43 -1.59 15.90
C ILE A 89 -8.74 -1.68 15.08
N ASN A 90 -9.63 -0.70 15.20
CA ASN A 90 -10.85 -0.65 14.40
C ASN A 90 -10.50 -0.47 12.91
N ASN A 91 -11.36 -0.93 11.99
CA ASN A 91 -11.07 -0.84 10.55
C ASN A 91 -10.73 0.58 10.08
N THR A 92 -11.48 1.59 10.52
CA THR A 92 -11.19 2.99 10.17
C THR A 92 -9.83 3.48 10.70
N ASP A 93 -9.43 3.02 11.89
CA ASP A 93 -8.11 3.37 12.43
C ASP A 93 -6.98 2.70 11.64
N ARG A 94 -7.21 1.48 11.12
CA ARG A 94 -6.26 0.80 10.23
C ARG A 94 -6.10 1.55 8.90
N GLU A 95 -7.19 1.99 8.30
CA GLU A 95 -7.18 2.82 7.08
C GLU A 95 -6.42 4.13 7.28
N ILE A 96 -6.67 4.81 8.40
CA ILE A 96 -5.94 6.04 8.74
C ILE A 96 -4.44 5.76 8.90
N LEU A 97 -4.07 4.68 9.59
CA LEU A 97 -2.68 4.28 9.74
C LEU A 97 -2.02 3.91 8.41
N ALA A 98 -2.75 3.26 7.50
CA ALA A 98 -2.26 2.95 6.16
C ALA A 98 -1.89 4.23 5.40
N VAL A 99 -2.76 5.25 5.45
CA VAL A 99 -2.48 6.56 4.85
C VAL A 99 -1.26 7.24 5.49
N ILE A 100 -1.18 7.28 6.82
CA ILE A 100 -0.06 7.90 7.53
C ILE A 100 1.25 7.21 7.18
N ASN A 101 1.29 5.87 7.23
CA ASN A 101 2.49 5.13 6.93
C ASN A 101 2.91 5.27 5.46
N ALA A 102 1.95 5.28 4.53
CA ALA A 102 2.23 5.51 3.12
C ALA A 102 2.85 6.90 2.87
N ILE A 103 2.30 7.95 3.48
CA ILE A 103 2.85 9.31 3.38
C ILE A 103 4.26 9.36 3.95
N ASN A 104 4.51 8.69 5.09
CA ASN A 104 5.84 8.65 5.69
C ASN A 104 6.86 7.91 4.81
N ASP A 105 6.50 6.75 4.26
CA ASP A 105 7.38 5.96 3.38
C ASP A 105 7.69 6.70 2.07
N PHE A 106 6.75 7.52 1.58
CA PHE A 106 6.92 8.30 0.36
C PHE A 106 7.33 9.75 0.58
N ARG A 107 7.63 10.16 1.83
CA ARG A 107 7.92 11.55 2.22
C ARG A 107 8.97 12.23 1.35
N LEU A 108 10.02 11.50 0.97
CA LEU A 108 11.11 12.04 0.15
C LEU A 108 10.67 12.45 -1.26
N TYR A 109 9.57 11.89 -1.78
CA TYR A 109 9.05 12.19 -3.11
C TYR A 109 7.97 13.29 -3.08
N LEU A 110 7.16 13.33 -2.02
CA LEU A 110 6.01 14.23 -1.93
C LEU A 110 6.42 15.70 -1.77
N GLY A 111 7.54 15.96 -1.07
CA GLY A 111 8.00 17.32 -0.78
C GLY A 111 6.88 18.16 -0.14
N PHE A 112 6.72 19.41 -0.58
CA PHE A 112 5.63 20.30 -0.17
C PHE A 112 4.57 20.51 -1.28
N LYS A 113 4.53 19.58 -2.25
CA LYS A 113 3.61 19.68 -3.40
C LYS A 113 2.24 19.14 -3.02
N GLU A 114 1.22 19.55 -3.78
CA GLU A 114 -0.10 18.96 -3.68
C GLU A 114 -0.09 17.56 -4.30
N PHE A 115 -0.72 16.60 -3.63
CA PHE A 115 -0.89 15.24 -4.12
C PHE A 115 -2.25 14.66 -3.74
N THR A 116 -2.63 13.58 -4.42
CA THR A 116 -3.88 12.86 -4.15
C THR A 116 -3.62 11.59 -3.35
N VAL A 117 -4.43 11.32 -2.34
CA VAL A 117 -4.55 10.00 -1.70
C VAL A 117 -5.86 9.36 -2.12
N ARG A 118 -5.79 8.13 -2.64
CA ARG A 118 -6.92 7.28 -3.01
C ARG A 118 -7.08 6.14 -2.04
N THR A 119 -8.27 6.03 -1.46
CA THR A 119 -8.66 4.98 -0.51
C THR A 119 -10.10 4.57 -0.80
N ASP A 120 -10.44 3.31 -0.52
CA ASP A 120 -11.83 2.83 -0.54
C ASP A 120 -12.56 3.12 0.78
N CYS A 121 -11.87 3.72 1.76
CA CYS A 121 -12.46 4.16 3.01
C CYS A 121 -13.28 5.44 2.81
N GLU A 122 -14.59 5.29 2.62
CA GLU A 122 -15.53 6.41 2.53
C GLU A 122 -15.47 7.34 3.76
N ALA A 123 -15.14 6.83 4.95
CA ALA A 123 -15.09 7.63 6.17
C ALA A 123 -14.00 8.71 6.09
N ILE A 124 -12.83 8.39 5.56
CA ILE A 124 -11.73 9.34 5.35
C ILE A 124 -12.14 10.38 4.32
N CYS A 125 -12.71 9.95 3.19
CA CYS A 125 -13.15 10.85 2.12
C CYS A 125 -14.25 11.81 2.62
N LYS A 126 -15.24 11.31 3.37
CA LYS A 126 -16.33 12.12 3.94
C LYS A 126 -15.81 13.11 4.99
N TYR A 127 -14.79 12.73 5.77
CA TYR A 127 -14.19 13.61 6.76
C TYR A 127 -13.47 14.80 6.11
N TYR A 128 -12.62 14.55 5.11
CA TYR A 128 -11.85 15.60 4.43
C TYR A 128 -12.68 16.47 3.49
N ASN A 129 -13.67 15.89 2.80
CA ASN A 129 -14.50 16.62 1.84
C ASN A 129 -15.63 17.44 2.51
N LYS A 130 -15.79 17.36 3.83
CA LYS A 130 -16.78 18.17 4.56
C LYS A 130 -16.29 19.60 4.73
N VAL A 131 -16.59 20.44 3.74
CA VAL A 131 -16.20 21.86 3.68
C VAL A 131 -16.89 22.73 4.75
N ASN A 132 -18.03 22.31 5.33
CA ASN A 132 -18.88 23.20 6.15
C ASN A 132 -19.63 22.55 7.33
N SER A 133 -19.21 21.39 7.83
CA SER A 133 -19.84 20.81 9.04
C SER A 133 -18.78 20.59 10.11
N LYS A 134 -19.09 20.94 11.37
CA LYS A 134 -18.28 20.68 12.57
C LYS A 134 -17.46 19.40 12.39
N LYS A 135 -16.17 19.56 12.07
CA LYS A 135 -15.26 18.42 11.92
C LYS A 135 -15.33 17.63 13.22
N SER A 136 -15.44 16.32 13.11
CA SER A 136 -15.49 15.47 14.30
C SER A 136 -14.26 15.74 15.15
N SER A 137 -14.46 16.23 16.37
CA SER A 137 -13.40 16.50 17.35
C SER A 137 -12.89 15.23 18.04
N THR A 138 -13.20 14.07 17.49
CA THR A 138 -12.63 12.81 17.99
C THR A 138 -11.12 12.87 17.84
N ARG A 139 -10.40 12.54 18.91
CA ARG A 139 -8.93 12.54 18.98
C ARG A 139 -8.25 11.92 17.76
N ARG A 140 -8.82 10.84 17.22
CA ARG A 140 -8.40 10.18 15.97
C ARG A 140 -8.22 11.15 14.81
N TRP A 141 -9.26 11.93 14.52
CA TRP A 141 -9.29 12.81 13.36
C TRP A 141 -8.40 14.03 13.53
N VAL A 142 -8.34 14.56 14.75
CA VAL A 142 -7.42 15.66 15.10
C VAL A 142 -5.97 15.24 14.89
N LEU A 143 -5.58 14.05 15.37
CA LEU A 143 -4.23 13.52 15.17
C LEU A 143 -3.92 13.28 13.69
N PHE A 144 -4.90 12.77 12.94
CA PHE A 144 -4.73 12.55 11.51
C PHE A 144 -4.52 13.86 10.74
N GLU A 145 -5.32 14.90 11.05
CA GLU A 145 -5.18 16.22 10.46
C GLU A 145 -3.88 16.91 10.86
N ASP A 146 -3.44 16.77 12.13
CA ASP A 146 -2.19 17.31 12.64
C ASP A 146 -0.97 16.68 11.94
N ILE A 147 -0.98 15.35 11.74
CA ILE A 147 0.11 14.66 11.03
C ILE A 147 0.18 15.11 9.56
N ILE A 148 -0.95 15.28 8.89
CA ILE A 148 -0.96 15.69 7.48
C ILE A 148 -0.61 17.18 7.34
N THR A 149 -1.34 18.03 8.05
CA THR A 149 -1.24 19.49 7.92
C THR A 149 -0.03 20.06 8.63
N GLY A 150 0.33 19.51 9.81
CA GLY A 150 1.50 19.94 10.59
C GLY A 150 2.82 19.68 9.87
N ASN A 151 2.86 18.69 8.96
CA ASN A 151 3.99 18.46 8.07
C ASN A 151 3.98 19.35 6.80
N GLY A 152 2.96 20.19 6.62
CA GLY A 152 2.84 21.12 5.49
C GLY A 152 2.34 20.48 4.19
N TYR A 153 1.79 19.25 4.24
CA TYR A 153 1.29 18.58 3.04
C TYR A 153 -0.06 19.15 2.60
N LYS A 154 -0.22 19.30 1.27
CA LYS A 154 -1.51 19.61 0.64
C LYS A 154 -2.08 18.32 0.05
N VAL A 155 -3.03 17.72 0.75
CA VAL A 155 -3.56 16.39 0.38
C VAL A 155 -5.00 16.50 -0.09
N ILE A 156 -5.28 15.85 -1.22
CA ILE A 156 -6.64 15.68 -1.75
C ILE A 156 -7.05 14.22 -1.58
N PHE A 157 -8.19 13.98 -0.94
CA PHE A 157 -8.72 12.63 -0.76
C PHE A 157 -9.75 12.29 -1.83
N GLU A 158 -9.49 11.21 -2.57
CA GLU A 158 -10.35 10.65 -3.60
C GLU A 158 -10.81 9.26 -3.19
N HIS A 159 -12.10 8.98 -3.34
CA HIS A 159 -12.60 7.62 -3.12
C HIS A 159 -12.36 6.76 -4.37
N ILE A 160 -11.76 5.59 -4.19
CA ILE A 160 -11.65 4.55 -5.23
C ILE A 160 -12.46 3.33 -4.81
N LYS A 161 -13.13 2.64 -5.75
CA LYS A 161 -13.83 1.41 -5.40
C LYS A 161 -12.80 0.34 -5.05
N GLY A 162 -13.03 -0.44 -3.98
CA GLY A 162 -12.09 -1.50 -3.57
C GLY A 162 -11.73 -2.49 -4.68
N LYS A 163 -12.66 -2.80 -5.59
CA LYS A 163 -12.40 -3.64 -6.79
C LYS A 163 -11.35 -3.07 -7.75
N ASP A 164 -11.15 -1.76 -7.74
CA ASP A 164 -10.18 -1.03 -8.57
C ASP A 164 -8.90 -0.73 -7.77
N ASN A 165 -8.84 -1.10 -6.48
CA ASN A 165 -7.73 -0.92 -5.53
C ASN A 165 -6.98 -2.25 -5.26
N THR A 166 -6.80 -3.06 -6.30
CA THR A 166 -6.35 -4.45 -6.14
C THR A 166 -4.92 -4.60 -5.65
N LEU A 167 -4.01 -3.73 -6.10
CA LEU A 167 -2.60 -3.87 -5.75
C LEU A 167 -2.35 -3.53 -4.28
N PRO A 168 -2.81 -2.39 -3.72
CA PRO A 168 -2.66 -2.13 -2.28
C PRO A 168 -3.31 -3.21 -1.41
N ASP A 169 -4.46 -3.76 -1.82
CA ASP A 169 -5.14 -4.87 -1.12
C ASP A 169 -4.29 -6.15 -1.08
N ILE A 170 -3.61 -6.49 -2.17
CA ILE A 170 -2.65 -7.62 -2.18
C ILE A 170 -1.51 -7.36 -1.19
N PHE A 171 -0.96 -6.14 -1.18
CA PHE A 171 0.15 -5.78 -0.29
C PHE A 171 -0.28 -5.73 1.18
N SER A 172 -1.49 -5.27 1.47
CA SER A 172 -2.02 -5.17 2.84
C SER A 172 -2.30 -6.55 3.45
N ARG A 173 -2.67 -7.54 2.63
CA ARG A 173 -2.99 -8.92 3.06
C ARG A 173 -1.80 -9.88 3.00
N SER A 174 -0.70 -9.51 2.35
CA SER A 174 0.45 -10.42 2.20
C SER A 174 1.20 -10.60 3.50
N SER A 175 1.10 -11.80 4.08
CA SER A 175 1.84 -12.19 5.30
C SER A 175 3.33 -12.45 5.07
N ILE A 176 3.76 -12.52 3.80
CA ILE A 176 5.02 -13.17 3.37
C ILE A 176 6.12 -12.15 2.99
N LEU A 177 5.81 -10.88 2.75
CA LEU A 177 6.72 -9.97 2.04
C LEU A 177 7.85 -9.31 2.85
N GLN A 178 8.01 -9.58 4.15
CA GLN A 178 9.12 -9.01 4.93
C GLN A 178 9.56 -9.97 6.05
N GLU A 179 10.65 -10.71 5.77
CA GLU A 179 11.69 -11.09 6.72
C GLU A 179 13.02 -10.49 6.24
#